data_AF-A0A3P8SLG8-F1
#
_entry.id   AF-A0A3P8SLG8-F1
#
_cell.length_a   1.000
_cell.length_b   1.000
_cell.length_c   1.000
_cell.angle_alpha   90.00
_cell.angle_beta   90.00
_cell.angle_gamma   90.00
#
_symmetry.space_group_name_H-M   'P 1'
#
loop_
_entity.id
_entity.type
_entity.pdbx_description
1 polymer ?
#
loop_
_entity_poly.entity_id
_entity_poly.type
_entity_poly.pdbx_seq_one_letter_code
_entity_poly.pdbx_strand_id
1 'polypeptide(L)'
;MEGNLYLLFSGSSENVLTPFKDVLMSLEGDSVTLSCNYSVSVSNLFWYQQKSSSSPQLLMTAYSEKTEKLSVNHDKQSKELHLNISSAAVSDSAVYYCALEHSDTKCSRGCTKT
;
A
#
# COMPACT_ATOMS: atom_id res chain seq x y z
N MET A 1 14.00 2.93 -25.05
CA MET A 1 12.77 3.68 -24.75
C MET A 1 12.64 3.63 -23.25
N GLU A 2 13.04 4.70 -22.56
CA GLU A 2 12.90 4.78 -21.11
C GLU A 2 11.44 5.09 -20.81
N GLY A 3 10.75 4.17 -20.12
CA GLY A 3 9.35 4.34 -19.73
C GLY A 3 9.24 5.03 -18.38
N ASN A 4 8.45 6.10 -18.30
CA ASN A 4 8.10 6.71 -17.02
C ASN A 4 7.05 5.84 -16.32
N LEU A 5 7.32 5.47 -15.07
CA LEU A 5 6.36 4.80 -14.20
C LEU A 5 5.49 5.81 -13.47
N TYR A 6 4.18 5.55 -13.33
CA TYR A 6 3.28 6.34 -12.49
C TYR A 6 2.66 5.45 -11.43
N LEU A 7 2.94 5.74 -10.15
CA LEU A 7 2.36 5.05 -9.01
C LEU A 7 1.47 6.04 -8.27
N LEU A 8 0.17 5.76 -8.26
CA LEU A 8 -0.82 6.61 -7.62
C LEU A 8 -1.26 6.00 -6.29
N PHE A 9 -1.39 6.85 -5.28
CA PHE A 9 -1.91 6.48 -3.96
C PHE A 9 -3.28 7.08 -3.73
N SER A 10 -4.20 6.25 -3.26
CA SER A 10 -5.47 6.71 -2.72
C SER A 10 -5.69 6.07 -1.35
N GLY A 11 -5.55 6.88 -0.30
CA GLY A 11 -5.97 6.49 1.05
C GLY A 11 -7.50 6.38 1.11
N SER A 12 -8.04 5.46 1.91
CA SER A 12 -9.48 5.37 2.17
C SER A 12 -9.80 5.43 3.66
N SER A 13 -10.89 6.15 3.95
CA SER A 13 -11.55 6.45 5.23
C SER A 13 -10.75 7.27 6.24
N GLU A 14 -11.15 8.55 6.37
CA GLU A 14 -10.89 9.48 7.48
C GLU A 14 -9.45 9.52 8.05
N ASN A 15 -8.46 9.98 7.27
CA ASN A 15 -7.09 10.29 7.74
C ASN A 15 -6.33 9.15 8.47
N VAL A 16 -6.83 7.91 8.42
CA VAL A 16 -6.21 6.80 9.15
C VAL A 16 -4.97 6.27 8.43
N LEU A 17 -5.00 6.28 7.10
CA LEU A 17 -3.91 5.86 6.22
C LEU A 17 -3.48 7.04 5.35
N THR A 18 -2.20 7.39 5.42
CA THR A 18 -1.65 8.53 4.69
C THR A 18 -0.45 8.09 3.85
N PRO A 19 -0.49 8.25 2.52
CA PRO A 19 0.68 7.99 1.68
C PRO A 19 1.75 9.08 1.91
N PHE A 20 3.02 8.72 1.73
CA PHE A 20 4.10 9.72 1.77
C PHE A 20 4.09 10.63 0.54
N LYS A 21 3.68 10.07 -0.60
CA LYS A 21 3.59 10.76 -1.88
C LYS A 21 2.38 10.22 -2.64
N ASP A 22 1.56 11.14 -3.15
CA ASP A 22 0.38 10.78 -3.95
C ASP A 22 0.76 10.22 -5.32
N VAL A 23 1.87 10.73 -5.87
CA VAL A 23 2.42 10.33 -7.16
C VAL A 23 3.91 10.08 -7.03
N LEU A 24 4.35 8.90 -7.46
CA LEU A 24 5.75 8.56 -7.61
C LEU A 24 6.08 8.29 -9.08
N MET A 25 7.12 8.95 -9.57
CA MET A 25 7.69 8.76 -10.89
C MET A 25 9.08 8.16 -10.78
N SER A 26 9.34 7.12 -11.57
CA SER A 26 10.65 6.46 -11.65
C SER A 26 10.92 5.99 -13.07
N LEU A 27 12.19 5.67 -13.35
CA LEU A 27 12.60 5.04 -14.60
C LEU A 27 12.57 3.53 -14.48
N GLU A 28 12.49 2.86 -15.63
CA GLU A 28 12.63 1.42 -15.71
C GLU A 28 14.01 0.98 -15.19
N GLY A 29 14.03 -0.07 -14.36
CA GLY A 29 15.23 -0.58 -13.71
C GLY A 29 15.50 0.02 -12.32
N ASP A 30 14.84 1.13 -11.96
CA ASP A 30 15.00 1.72 -10.63
C ASP A 30 14.38 0.83 -9.54
N SER A 31 14.88 0.97 -8.31
CA SER A 31 14.16 0.46 -7.14
C SER A 31 13.24 1.54 -6.59
N VAL A 32 11.96 1.20 -6.45
CA VAL A 32 10.93 2.14 -6.00
C VAL A 32 10.40 1.71 -4.65
N THR A 33 10.37 2.64 -3.70
CA THR A 33 9.75 2.43 -2.39
C THR A 33 8.47 3.25 -2.26
N LEU A 34 7.40 2.53 -2.01
CA LEU A 34 6.07 3.03 -1.72
C LEU A 34 5.85 3.03 -0.21
N SER A 35 5.41 4.14 0.36
CA SER A 35 5.32 4.31 1.82
C SER A 35 3.94 4.80 2.24
N CYS A 36 3.40 4.19 3.29
CA CYS A 36 2.13 4.56 3.91
C CYS A 36 2.27 4.60 5.42
N ASN A 37 1.77 5.67 6.05
CA ASN A 37 1.68 5.82 7.50
C ASN A 37 0.28 5.44 7.99
N TYR A 38 0.18 4.89 9.20
CA TYR A 38 -1.09 4.61 9.85
C TYR A 38 -1.15 5.18 11.28
N SER A 39 -2.31 5.66 11.71
CA SER A 39 -2.44 6.32 13.01
C SER A 39 -3.05 5.45 14.13
N VAL A 40 -3.75 4.37 13.77
CA VAL A 40 -4.51 3.50 14.70
C VAL A 40 -3.79 2.19 15.06
N SER A 41 -4.35 1.45 16.02
CA SER A 41 -3.92 0.08 16.33
C SER A 41 -4.40 -0.90 15.25
N VAL A 42 -3.47 -1.67 14.67
CA VAL A 42 -3.74 -2.57 13.54
C VAL A 42 -3.30 -4.00 13.85
N SER A 43 -4.12 -4.99 13.51
CA SER A 43 -3.74 -6.41 13.56
C SER A 43 -2.88 -6.78 12.35
N ASN A 44 -3.23 -6.23 11.19
CA ASN A 44 -2.53 -6.49 9.94
C ASN A 44 -2.61 -5.29 8.99
N LEU A 45 -1.69 -5.26 8.03
CA LEU A 45 -1.65 -4.28 6.95
C LEU A 45 -1.45 -4.96 5.61
N PHE A 46 -1.95 -4.32 4.56
CA PHE A 46 -2.01 -4.88 3.22
C PHE A 46 -1.61 -3.85 2.19
N TRP A 47 -0.96 -4.34 1.14
CA TRP A 47 -0.75 -3.65 -0.11
C TRP A 47 -1.65 -4.25 -1.17
N TYR A 48 -2.46 -3.42 -1.82
CA TYR A 48 -3.23 -3.78 -3.00
C TYR A 48 -2.67 -3.06 -4.23
N GLN A 49 -2.71 -3.74 -5.36
CA GLN A 49 -2.38 -3.18 -6.66
C GLN A 49 -3.64 -3.19 -7.53
N GLN A 50 -3.91 -2.06 -8.18
CA GLN A 50 -4.96 -1.95 -9.18
C GLN A 50 -4.35 -1.54 -10.52
N LYS A 51 -4.42 -2.46 -11.49
CA LYS A 51 -3.97 -2.21 -12.86
C LYS A 51 -5.15 -1.74 -13.69
N SER A 52 -5.08 -0.54 -14.27
CA SER A 52 -6.13 -0.03 -15.18
C SER A 52 -7.55 -0.24 -14.63
N SER A 53 -8.53 -0.55 -15.48
CA SER A 53 -9.95 -0.79 -15.14
C SER A 53 -10.21 -2.08 -14.33
N SER A 54 -9.20 -2.68 -13.69
CA SER A 54 -9.39 -3.82 -12.79
C SER A 54 -9.87 -3.38 -11.41
N SER A 55 -10.40 -4.32 -10.63
CA SER A 55 -10.52 -4.14 -9.18
C SER A 55 -9.13 -4.19 -8.53
N PRO A 56 -8.93 -3.55 -7.36
CA PRO A 56 -7.73 -3.76 -6.54
C PRO A 56 -7.57 -5.24 -6.19
N GLN A 57 -6.33 -5.75 -6.30
CA GLN A 57 -5.97 -7.12 -5.94
C GLN A 57 -4.88 -7.10 -4.87
N LEU A 58 -4.96 -8.05 -3.93
CA LEU A 58 -3.97 -8.16 -2.86
C LEU A 58 -2.60 -8.47 -3.47
N LEU A 59 -1.62 -7.62 -3.19
CA LEU A 59 -0.25 -7.76 -3.65
C LEU A 59 0.63 -8.40 -2.58
N MET A 60 0.69 -7.80 -1.39
CA MET A 60 1.46 -8.31 -0.24
C MET A 60 0.79 -7.92 1.08
N THR A 61 1.05 -8.69 2.13
CA THR A 61 0.71 -8.35 3.53
C THR A 61 1.95 -7.87 4.27
N ALA A 62 1.78 -7.28 5.46
CA ALA A 62 2.87 -6.89 6.35
C ALA A 62 3.85 -8.03 6.68
N TYR A 63 3.39 -9.28 6.57
CA TYR A 63 4.14 -10.48 6.94
C TYR A 63 4.43 -11.39 5.75
N SER A 64 4.18 -10.93 4.52
CA SER A 64 4.49 -11.71 3.32
C SER A 64 6.00 -11.89 3.17
N GLU A 65 6.43 -13.08 2.74
CA GLU A 65 7.84 -13.35 2.45
C GLU A 65 8.35 -12.44 1.32
N LYS A 66 9.61 -12.04 1.44
CA LYS A 66 10.28 -11.28 0.39
C LYS A 66 10.48 -12.17 -0.85
N THR A 67 10.27 -11.58 -2.02
CA THR A 67 10.65 -12.15 -3.31
C THR A 67 11.81 -11.37 -3.91
N GLU A 68 12.35 -11.84 -5.03
CA GLU A 68 13.38 -11.10 -5.78
C GLU A 68 12.90 -9.70 -6.21
N LYS A 69 11.61 -9.57 -6.54
CA LYS A 69 11.02 -8.33 -7.07
C LYS A 69 10.37 -7.44 -6.01
N LEU A 70 9.70 -8.03 -5.03
CA LEU A 70 8.87 -7.32 -4.07
C LEU A 70 9.25 -7.67 -2.63
N SER A 71 9.30 -6.66 -1.77
CA SER A 71 9.46 -6.84 -0.33
C SER A 71 8.64 -5.82 0.45
N VAL A 72 8.14 -6.23 1.62
CA VAL A 72 7.44 -5.34 2.55
C VAL A 72 8.30 -5.14 3.80
N ASN A 73 8.36 -3.89 4.27
CA ASN A 73 8.94 -3.53 5.56
C ASN A 73 7.85 -2.86 6.41
N HIS A 74 7.51 -3.46 7.55
CA HIS A 74 6.54 -2.92 8.50
C HIS A 74 7.27 -2.37 9.72
N ASP A 75 7.40 -1.04 9.78
CA ASP A 75 7.92 -0.36 10.95
C ASP A 75 6.77 -0.08 11.94
N LYS A 76 6.72 -0.88 13.00
CA LYS A 76 5.71 -0.75 14.06
C LYS A 76 5.98 0.45 14.97
N GLN A 77 7.22 0.92 15.06
CA GLN A 77 7.59 2.03 15.93
C GLN A 77 7.21 3.37 15.31
N SER A 78 7.54 3.57 14.03
CA SER A 78 7.14 4.78 13.27
C SER A 78 5.69 4.72 12.74
N LYS A 79 5.05 3.56 12.84
CA LYS A 79 3.75 3.25 12.25
C LYS A 79 3.74 3.44 10.73
N GLU A 80 4.71 2.83 10.08
CA GLU A 80 4.91 2.92 8.63
C GLU A 80 4.95 1.55 7.99
N LEU A 81 4.44 1.50 6.76
CA LEU A 81 4.47 0.32 5.92
C LEU A 81 5.08 0.71 4.58
N HIS A 82 6.12 0.00 4.20
CA HIS A 82 6.85 0.23 2.96
C HIS A 82 6.74 -0.98 2.05
N LEU A 83 6.41 -0.76 0.79
CA LEU A 83 6.51 -1.73 -0.28
C LEU A 83 7.66 -1.32 -1.19
N ASN A 84 8.65 -2.19 -1.32
CA ASN A 84 9.77 -1.98 -2.23
C ASN A 84 9.61 -2.86 -3.47
N ILE A 85 9.75 -2.24 -4.64
CA ILE A 85 9.72 -2.86 -5.95
C ILE A 85 11.13 -2.71 -6.53
N SER A 86 11.87 -3.80 -6.64
CA SER A 86 13.19 -3.81 -7.28
C SER A 86 13.04 -3.90 -8.80
N SER A 87 13.98 -3.27 -9.52
CA SER A 87 14.02 -3.28 -10.99
C SER A 87 12.65 -3.02 -11.61
N ALA A 88 12.05 -1.88 -11.26
CA ALA A 88 10.70 -1.50 -11.66
C ALA A 88 10.58 -1.53 -13.18
N ALA A 89 9.51 -2.14 -13.68
CA ALA A 89 9.19 -2.24 -15.10
C ALA A 89 7.93 -1.45 -15.41
N VAL A 90 7.74 -1.04 -16.67
CA VAL A 90 6.53 -0.31 -17.09
C VAL A 90 5.23 -1.03 -16.67
N SER A 91 5.26 -2.37 -16.64
CA SER A 91 4.15 -3.24 -16.22
C SER A 91 3.79 -3.17 -14.72
N ASP A 92 4.62 -2.51 -13.92
CA ASP A 92 4.37 -2.19 -12.52
C ASP A 92 3.61 -0.87 -12.33
N SER A 93 3.39 -0.09 -13.41
CA SER A 93 2.57 1.13 -13.36
C SER A 93 1.14 0.78 -12.98
N ALA A 94 0.69 1.28 -11.83
CA ALA A 94 -0.61 0.97 -11.26
C ALA A 94 -0.97 1.95 -10.14
N VAL A 95 -2.21 1.87 -9.67
CA VAL A 95 -2.62 2.50 -8.42
C VAL A 95 -2.34 1.52 -7.28
N TYR A 96 -1.67 1.97 -6.24
CA TYR A 96 -1.32 1.17 -5.07
C TYR A 96 -2.07 1.69 -3.86
N TYR A 97 -2.69 0.77 -3.13
CA TYR A 97 -3.46 1.09 -1.94
C TYR A 97 -2.84 0.40 -0.74
N CYS A 98 -2.64 1.14 0.34
CA CYS A 98 -2.48 0.55 1.66
C CYS A 98 -3.86 0.34 2.28
N ALA A 99 -4.03 -0.77 2.98
CA ALA A 99 -5.21 -1.07 3.77
C ALA A 99 -4.79 -1.65 5.12
N LEU A 100 -5.69 -1.57 6.09
CA LEU A 100 -5.45 -2.06 7.44
C LEU A 100 -6.61 -2.89 7.95
N GLU A 101 -6.30 -3.76 8.89
CA GLU A 101 -7.28 -4.41 9.75
C GLU A 101 -7.11 -3.86 11.17
N HIS A 102 -8.19 -3.32 11.74
CA HIS A 102 -8.18 -2.74 13.08
C HIS A 102 -7.96 -3.84 14.13
N SER A 103 -7.13 -3.57 15.13
CA SER A 103 -7.02 -4.47 16.30
C SER A 103 -8.27 -4.43 17.20
N ASP A 104 -9.05 -3.35 17.14
CA ASP A 104 -10.17 -3.12 18.05
C ASP A 104 -11.44 -3.85 17.59
N THR A 105 -11.83 -4.89 18.33
CA THR A 105 -13.08 -5.65 18.13
C THR A 105 -14.34 -4.90 18.62
N LYS A 106 -14.39 -3.57 18.52
CA LYS A 106 -15.58 -2.78 18.90
C LYS A 106 -15.97 -1.78 17.81
N CYS A 107 -16.51 -2.27 16.71
CA CYS A 107 -17.96 -2.24 16.45
C CYS A 107 -18.24 -2.73 15.02
N SER A 108 -18.68 -3.97 14.84
CA SER A 108 -19.17 -4.47 13.54
C SER A 108 -20.56 -5.12 13.62
N ARG A 109 -21.30 -4.91 14.70
CA ARG A 109 -22.73 -5.25 14.77
C ARG A 109 -23.54 -4.11 15.37
N GLY A 110 -24.02 -3.22 14.50
CA GLY A 110 -25.28 -2.51 14.67
C GLY A 110 -25.28 -1.23 15.51
N CYS A 111 -24.70 -0.15 15.01
CA CYS A 111 -25.18 1.19 15.38
C CYS A 111 -26.06 1.75 14.25
N THR A 112 -27.27 1.20 14.11
CA THR A 112 -28.36 1.91 13.42
C THR A 112 -28.84 3.01 14.35
N LYS A 113 -28.70 4.25 13.89
CA LYS A 113 -29.28 5.44 14.53
C LYS A 113 -30.80 5.25 14.58
N THR A 114 -31.38 5.21 15.78
CA THR A 114 -32.82 5.43 16.00
C THR A 114 -32.98 6.81 16.61
#